data_AF-A0A1G3C562-F1
#
_entry.id   AF-A0A1G3C562-F1
#
_cell.length_a   1.000
_cell.length_b   1.000
_cell.length_c   1.000
_cell.angle_alpha   90.00
_cell.angle_beta   90.00
_cell.angle_gamma   90.00
#
_symmetry.space_group_name_H-M   'P 1'
#
loop_
_entity.id
_entity.type
_entity.pdbx_description
1 polymer ?
#
loop_
_entity_poly.entity_id
_entity_poly.type
_entity_poly.pdbx_seq_one_letter_code
_entity_poly.pdbx_strand_id
1 'polypeptide(L)'
;MIDVGSLNIHKSHYAMARLCEIDGIEPLFDKPFFNEFAIKLSGNCKIQDINNGLFEAGIIGGLDISRFYPDIDNAMLLCVTETKTKEDIDNLASAVSNII
;
A
#
# COMPACT_ATOMS: atom_id res chain seq x y z
N MET A 1 -27.62 -1.34 -4.35
CA MET A 1 -26.83 -1.26 -3.10
C MET A 1 -25.56 -2.02 -3.36
N ILE A 2 -24.39 -1.38 -3.31
CA ILE A 2 -23.12 -2.11 -3.40
C ILE A 2 -22.87 -2.71 -2.01
N ASP A 3 -22.58 -4.01 -1.93
CA ASP A 3 -22.28 -4.65 -0.67
C ASP A 3 -20.88 -4.27 -0.15
N VAL A 4 -20.66 -4.41 1.15
CA VAL A 4 -19.41 -4.00 1.81
C VAL A 4 -18.19 -4.76 1.27
N GLY A 5 -18.37 -6.03 0.89
CA GLY A 5 -17.29 -6.83 0.32
C GLY A 5 -16.82 -6.28 -1.03
N SER A 6 -17.78 -5.94 -1.90
CA SER A 6 -17.49 -5.31 -3.19
C SER A 6 -16.77 -3.96 -3.05
N LEU A 7 -17.10 -3.15 -2.02
CA LEU A 7 -16.38 -1.91 -1.74
C LEU A 7 -14.93 -2.16 -1.35
N ASN A 8 -14.68 -3.17 -0.51
CA ASN A 8 -13.33 -3.50 -0.06
C ASN A 8 -12.44 -3.95 -1.22
N ILE A 9 -12.97 -4.81 -2.10
CA ILE A 9 -12.28 -5.24 -3.32
C ILE A 9 -11.96 -4.05 -4.21
N HIS A 10 -12.95 -3.22 -4.56
CA HIS A 10 -12.70 -2.11 -5.50
C HIS A 10 -11.70 -1.09 -4.94
N LYS A 11 -11.77 -0.79 -3.64
CA LYS A 11 -10.90 0.21 -3.01
C LYS A 11 -9.47 -0.30 -2.84
N SER A 12 -9.28 -1.57 -2.46
CA SER A 12 -7.94 -2.15 -2.35
C SER A 12 -7.25 -2.25 -3.71
N HIS A 13 -7.98 -2.66 -4.76
CA HIS A 13 -7.45 -2.71 -6.12
C HIS A 13 -7.14 -1.32 -6.67
N TYR A 14 -7.97 -0.33 -6.38
CA TYR A 14 -7.68 1.07 -6.69
C TYR A 14 -6.41 1.55 -5.98
N ALA A 15 -6.27 1.27 -4.68
CA ALA A 15 -5.08 1.66 -3.92
C ALA A 15 -3.80 1.00 -4.45
N MET A 16 -3.83 -0.30 -4.76
CA MET A 16 -2.70 -0.98 -5.37
C MET A 16 -2.33 -0.36 -6.71
N ALA A 17 -3.31 -0.08 -7.57
CA ALA A 17 -3.06 0.57 -8.85
C ALA A 17 -2.41 1.95 -8.69
N ARG A 18 -2.93 2.80 -7.80
CA ARG A 18 -2.38 4.14 -7.52
C ARG A 18 -0.95 4.09 -6.98
N LEU A 19 -0.64 3.13 -6.11
CA LEU A 19 0.70 2.96 -5.57
C LEU A 19 1.68 2.43 -6.61
N CYS A 20 1.24 1.51 -7.48
CA CYS A 20 2.09 0.93 -8.54
C CYS A 20 2.31 1.88 -9.74
N GLU A 21 1.67 3.06 -9.75
CA GLU A 21 2.04 4.14 -10.68
C GLU A 21 3.31 4.88 -10.24
N ILE A 22 3.76 4.69 -8.98
CA ILE A 22 4.96 5.31 -8.44
C ILE A 22 6.16 4.47 -8.85
N ASP A 23 7.14 5.11 -9.50
CA ASP A 23 8.38 4.47 -9.90
C ASP A 23 9.05 3.82 -8.70
N GLY A 24 9.35 2.53 -8.83
CA GLY A 24 9.97 1.75 -7.79
C GLY A 24 9.01 0.95 -6.90
N ILE A 25 7.70 1.06 -7.09
CA ILE A 25 6.70 0.25 -6.40
C ILE A 25 6.11 -0.80 -7.34
N GLU A 26 6.13 -2.06 -6.92
CA GLU A 26 5.58 -3.17 -7.70
C GLU A 26 4.65 -4.03 -6.82
N PRO A 27 3.62 -4.70 -7.38
CA PRO A 27 2.88 -5.72 -6.64
C PRO A 27 3.82 -6.85 -6.23
N LEU A 28 3.76 -7.28 -4.97
CA LEU A 28 4.57 -8.41 -4.52
C LEU A 28 4.08 -9.74 -5.09
N PHE A 29 2.77 -9.87 -5.30
CA PHE A 29 2.12 -11.08 -5.81
C PHE A 29 1.23 -10.78 -7.01
N ASP A 30 1.29 -11.63 -8.02
CA ASP A 30 0.35 -11.65 -9.15
C ASP A 30 -0.78 -12.67 -8.89
N LYS A 31 -1.63 -12.37 -7.90
CA LYS A 31 -2.77 -13.19 -7.49
C LYS A 31 -3.96 -12.31 -7.08
N PRO A 32 -5.21 -12.80 -7.22
CA PRO A 32 -6.38 -12.10 -6.70
C PRO A 32 -6.29 -11.90 -5.19
N PHE A 33 -6.76 -10.75 -4.73
CA PHE A 33 -6.82 -10.41 -3.31
C PHE A 33 -8.12 -9.67 -2.97
N PHE A 34 -8.47 -9.70 -1.68
CA PHE A 34 -9.67 -9.06 -1.13
C PHE A 34 -9.38 -7.60 -0.74
N ASN A 35 -9.20 -7.31 0.54
CA ASN A 35 -8.96 -5.97 1.07
C ASN A 35 -7.48 -5.70 1.41
N GLU A 36 -6.66 -6.74 1.37
CA GLU A 36 -5.24 -6.69 1.69
C GLU A 36 -4.38 -7.06 0.49
N PHE A 37 -3.31 -6.30 0.27
CA PHE A 37 -2.32 -6.58 -0.77
C PHE A 37 -0.93 -6.17 -0.29
N ALA A 38 0.07 -6.79 -0.88
CA ALA A 38 1.46 -6.48 -0.60
C ALA A 38 2.13 -5.82 -1.80
N ILE A 39 2.92 -4.79 -1.53
CA ILE A 39 3.78 -4.14 -2.51
C ILE A 39 5.24 -4.40 -2.14
N LYS A 40 6.10 -4.41 -3.14
CA LYS A 40 7.55 -4.44 -3.01
C LYS A 40 8.11 -3.09 -3.43
N LEU A 41 9.06 -2.59 -2.65
CA LEU A 41 9.86 -1.42 -3.03
C LEU A 41 11.16 -1.89 -3.68
N SER A 42 11.44 -1.35 -4.85
CA SER A 42 12.71 -1.51 -5.55
C SER A 42 13.60 -0.27 -5.37
N GLY A 43 14.90 -0.44 -5.56
CA GLY A 43 15.89 0.62 -5.33
C GLY A 43 16.34 0.74 -3.87
N ASN A 44 16.73 1.96 -3.46
CA ASN A 44 17.39 2.21 -2.18
C ASN A 44 16.42 2.60 -1.04
N CYS A 45 15.17 2.94 -1.35
CA CYS A 45 14.17 3.33 -0.34
C CYS A 45 13.78 2.12 0.53
N LYS A 46 13.71 2.31 1.85
CA LYS A 46 13.29 1.27 2.80
C LYS A 46 11.86 1.51 3.27
N ILE A 47 11.15 0.41 3.58
CA ILE A 47 9.80 0.47 4.18
C ILE A 47 9.76 1.38 5.42
N GLN A 48 10.83 1.37 6.22
CA GLN A 48 10.95 2.22 7.40
C GLN A 48 10.94 3.71 7.06
N ASP A 49 11.59 4.13 5.98
CA ASP A 49 11.64 5.54 5.55
C ASP A 49 10.25 6.01 5.11
N ILE A 50 9.55 5.18 4.32
CA ILE A 50 8.16 5.44 3.93
C ILE A 50 7.26 5.55 5.15
N ASN A 51 7.34 4.60 6.08
CA ASN A 51 6.49 4.62 7.27
C ASN A 51 6.76 5.84 8.16
N ASN A 52 8.02 6.27 8.28
CA ASN A 52 8.36 7.49 9.02
C ASN A 52 7.77 8.73 8.34
N GLY A 53 7.96 8.88 7.03
CA GLY A 53 7.43 10.03 6.28
C GLY A 53 5.89 10.06 6.26
N LEU A 54 5.24 8.90 6.12
CA LEU A 54 3.79 8.79 6.24
C LEU A 54 3.31 9.19 7.64
N PHE A 55 4.02 8.77 8.69
CA PHE A 55 3.68 9.13 10.06
C PHE A 55 3.77 10.64 10.30
N GLU A 56 4.79 11.32 9.74
CA GLU A 56 4.91 12.78 9.76
C GLU A 56 3.77 13.47 9.00
N ALA A 57 3.25 12.85 7.93
CA ALA A 57 2.07 13.29 7.20
C ALA A 57 0.73 12.91 7.87
N GLY A 58 0.75 12.31 9.08
CA GLY A 58 -0.45 11.90 9.81
C GLY A 58 -1.10 10.62 9.27
N ILE A 59 -0.38 9.83 8.49
CA ILE A 59 -0.83 8.58 7.86
C ILE A 59 -0.10 7.40 8.51
N ILE A 60 -0.85 6.39 8.95
CA ILE A 60 -0.26 5.12 9.37
C ILE A 60 0.02 4.29 8.12
N GLY A 61 1.29 4.04 7.83
CA GLY A 61 1.70 3.19 6.72
C GLY A 61 1.43 1.71 6.95
N GLY A 62 1.83 0.89 5.97
CA GLY A 62 1.60 -0.55 6.01
C GLY A 62 2.58 -1.32 6.90
N LEU A 63 2.29 -2.60 7.09
CA LEU A 63 3.13 -3.52 7.85
C LEU A 63 4.34 -3.93 7.02
N ASP A 64 5.54 -3.71 7.53
CA ASP A 64 6.77 -4.26 6.96
C ASP A 64 6.79 -5.79 7.13
N ILE A 65 6.47 -6.52 6.06
CA ILE A 65 6.40 -7.97 6.08
C ILE A 65 7.75 -8.66 5.91
N SER A 66 8.78 -7.92 5.46
CA SER A 66 10.13 -8.47 5.31
C SER A 66 10.73 -8.93 6.65
N ARG A 67 10.24 -8.36 7.74
CA ARG A 67 10.62 -8.71 9.12
C ARG A 67 10.13 -10.09 9.57
N PHE A 68 9.15 -10.67 8.86
CA PHE A 68 8.53 -11.94 9.22
C PHE A 68 8.87 -13.07 8.24
N TYR A 69 9.31 -12.74 7.04
CA TYR A 69 9.56 -13.70 5.97
C TYR A 69 10.97 -13.49 5.38
N PRO A 70 11.95 -14.37 5.68
CA PRO A 70 13.33 -14.22 5.23
C PRO A 70 13.51 -14.15 3.71
N ASP A 71 12.61 -14.76 2.95
CA ASP A 71 12.64 -14.79 1.48
C ASP A 71 11.97 -13.57 0.83
N ILE A 72 11.38 -12.68 1.62
CA ILE A 72 10.72 -11.46 1.15
C ILE A 72 11.54 -10.26 1.63
N ASP A 73 12.15 -9.55 0.69
CA ASP A 73 12.88 -8.31 0.98
C ASP A 73 12.06 -7.07 0.61
N ASN A 74 12.16 -6.05 1.45
CA ASN A 74 11.64 -4.69 1.24
C ASN A 74 10.18 -4.63 0.78
N ALA A 75 9.27 -5.26 1.53
CA ALA A 75 7.86 -5.36 1.18
C ALA A 75 6.92 -4.91 2.31
N MET A 76 5.81 -4.30 1.91
CA MET A 76 4.81 -3.71 2.79
C MET A 76 3.44 -4.31 2.50
N LEU A 77 2.75 -4.76 3.55
CA LEU A 77 1.35 -5.19 3.49
C LEU A 77 0.43 -4.04 3.88
N LEU A 78 -0.57 -3.77 3.04
CA LEU A 78 -1.55 -2.72 3.21
C LEU A 78 -2.96 -3.32 3.28
N CYS A 79 -3.84 -2.70 4.07
CA CYS A 79 -5.24 -3.08 4.22
C CYS A 79 -6.14 -1.88 3.92
N VAL A 80 -7.07 -2.03 2.98
CA VAL A 80 -8.02 -0.99 2.56
C VAL A 80 -9.45 -1.49 2.75
N THR A 81 -10.17 -0.86 3.67
CA THR A 81 -11.55 -1.23 4.01
C THR A 81 -12.56 -0.21 3.50
N GLU A 82 -13.84 -0.50 3.68
CA GLU A 82 -14.97 0.28 3.17
C GLU A 82 -15.01 1.68 3.76
N THR A 83 -14.35 1.87 4.90
CA THR A 83 -14.24 3.16 5.60
C THR A 83 -13.30 4.14 4.90
N LYS A 84 -12.37 3.66 4.06
CA LYS A 84 -11.45 4.52 3.30
C LYS A 84 -12.15 5.17 2.13
N THR A 85 -11.96 6.46 1.95
CA THR A 85 -12.46 7.20 0.79
C THR A 85 -11.47 7.14 -0.37
N LYS A 86 -11.89 7.55 -1.57
CA LYS A 86 -10.97 7.70 -2.71
C LYS A 86 -9.88 8.73 -2.39
N GLU A 87 -10.26 9.82 -1.71
CA GLU A 87 -9.34 10.89 -1.31
C GLU A 87 -8.29 10.39 -0.30
N ASP A 88 -8.67 9.54 0.67
CA ASP A 88 -7.71 8.91 1.58
C ASP A 88 -6.65 8.10 0.82
N ILE A 89 -7.07 7.36 -0.21
CA ILE A 89 -6.18 6.53 -1.03
C ILE A 89 -5.28 7.39 -1.92
N ASP A 90 -5.83 8.44 -2.52
CA ASP A 90 -5.07 9.38 -3.33
C ASP A 90 -4.03 10.15 -2.49
N ASN A 91 -4.42 10.54 -1.26
CA ASN A 91 -3.52 11.19 -0.30
C ASN A 91 -2.41 10.25 0.16
N LEU A 92 -2.70 8.96 0.40
CA LEU A 92 -1.69 7.95 0.66
C LEU A 92 -0.69 7.85 -0.50
N ALA A 93 -1.17 7.68 -1.74
CA ALA A 93 -0.30 7.54 -2.91
C ALA A 93 0.55 8.81 -3.13
N SER A 94 -0.04 10.00 -2.99
CA SER A 94 0.67 11.28 -3.07
C SER A 94 1.74 11.41 -1.99
N ALA A 95 1.43 11.07 -0.74
CA ALA A 95 2.39 11.11 0.36
C ALA A 95 3.55 10.14 0.12
N VAL A 96 3.28 8.91 -0.32
CA VAL A 96 4.33 7.95 -0.69
C VAL A 96 5.21 8.49 -1.82
N SER A 97 4.61 9.07 -2.87
CA SER A 97 5.34 9.65 -4.00
C SER A 97 6.23 10.84 -3.62
N ASN A 98 5.95 11.53 -2.52
CA ASN A 98 6.79 12.63 -2.03
C ASN A 98 7.96 12.13 -1.15
N ILE A 99 7.92 10.87 -0.71
CA ILE A 99 8.96 10.25 0.13
C ILE A 99 9.98 9.47 -0.72
N ILE A 100 9.52 8.86 -1.82
CA ILE A 100 10.36 8.09 -2.76
C ILE A 100 11.10 9.01 -3.72
#